data_AF-A0A938IVC1-F1
#
_entry.id   AF-A0A938IVC1-F1
#
_cell.length_a   1.000
_cell.length_b   1.000
_cell.length_c   1.000
_cell.angle_alpha   90.00
_cell.angle_beta   90.00
_cell.angle_gamma   90.00
#
_symmetry.space_group_name_H-M   'P 1'
#
loop_
_entity.id
_entity.type
_entity.pdbx_description
1 polymer ?
#
loop_
_entity_poly.entity_id
_entity_poly.type
_entity_poly.pdbx_seq_one_letter_code
_entity_poly.pdbx_strand_id
1 'polypeptide(L)'
;MMRCVGMGVAACAVLLLGLGQVQATTTLYLTTRDTSPVTLAGVTFERGDIVAYKMESGTASLFFTGKDYFRKSDGTTGAAANIDGLYVYADGRILLSTDGTARLGATPLKFENGDIVLFDMASDTASIFLAGSGSSSIFRASGGARGAAANVDAIHLMDNGHLLLSTTSQEKLGTNLLVIRAGSIVEYDPVNDHASIYFASTLFRTSAGAFVGPDAINVDGVSMFGGSLLLSTNDDPARLGAPPDMLTFHDGDVVMYDRATDEAKIFFSQDLLQCNAKDIDGLSVLTWGQSQEAVIPEPVTPVTACGLVLGALGLAGYLRRRTARA
;
A
#
# COMPACT_ATOMS: atom_id res chain seq x y z
N MET A 1 20.03 24.86 -80.99
CA MET A 1 19.56 23.50 -80.62
C MET A 1 19.93 23.26 -79.17
N MET A 2 18.98 23.34 -78.25
CA MET A 2 19.21 23.06 -76.83
C MET A 2 18.03 22.20 -76.36
N ARG A 3 18.29 20.92 -76.10
CA ARG A 3 17.30 19.96 -75.60
C ARG A 3 17.28 20.06 -74.07
N CYS A 4 16.17 20.53 -73.51
CA CYS A 4 15.87 20.38 -72.09
C CYS A 4 15.54 18.91 -71.79
N VAL A 5 16.28 18.32 -70.85
CA VAL A 5 16.04 16.98 -70.30
C VAL A 5 15.09 17.15 -69.12
N GLY A 6 13.91 16.52 -69.18
CA GLY A 6 12.96 16.48 -68.07
C GLY A 6 13.39 15.46 -67.02
N MET A 7 13.62 15.89 -65.79
CA MET A 7 13.76 15.01 -64.63
C MET A 7 12.37 14.74 -64.05
N GLY A 8 11.92 13.48 -64.14
CA GLY A 8 10.74 12.99 -63.44
C GLY A 8 11.07 12.79 -61.95
N VAL A 9 10.34 13.48 -61.08
CA VAL A 9 10.41 13.28 -59.63
C VAL A 9 9.41 12.17 -59.28
N ALA A 10 9.92 11.01 -58.88
CA ALA A 10 9.10 9.92 -58.36
C ALA A 10 8.63 10.27 -56.94
N ALA A 11 7.33 10.49 -56.76
CA ALA A 11 6.71 10.67 -55.46
C ALA A 11 6.66 9.32 -54.72
N CYS A 12 7.48 9.15 -53.69
CA CYS A 12 7.45 8.01 -52.80
C CYS A 12 6.33 8.25 -51.77
N ALA A 13 5.19 7.59 -51.93
CA ALA A 13 4.10 7.64 -50.96
C ALA A 13 4.50 6.83 -49.71
N VAL A 14 4.84 7.51 -48.62
CA VAL A 14 5.03 6.87 -47.31
C VAL A 14 3.65 6.60 -46.71
N LEU A 15 3.23 5.34 -46.76
CA LEU A 15 2.06 4.86 -46.04
C LEU A 15 2.41 4.81 -44.54
N LEU A 16 2.11 5.89 -43.80
CA LEU A 16 2.08 5.84 -42.34
C LEU A 16 0.92 4.93 -41.93
N LEU A 17 1.21 3.66 -41.64
CA LEU A 17 0.32 2.81 -40.87
C LEU A 17 0.16 3.47 -39.50
N GLY A 18 -1.04 3.97 -39.22
CA GLY A 18 -1.38 4.56 -37.93
C GLY A 18 -1.22 3.51 -36.83
N LEU A 19 -0.06 3.51 -36.18
CA LEU A 19 0.14 2.79 -34.93
C LEU A 19 -0.81 3.42 -33.91
N GLY A 20 -1.92 2.73 -33.63
CA GLY A 20 -2.86 3.14 -32.60
C GLY A 20 -2.10 3.28 -31.29
N GLN A 21 -2.00 4.51 -30.78
CA GLN A 21 -1.51 4.77 -29.44
C GLN A 21 -2.44 4.02 -28.49
N VAL A 22 -1.93 2.99 -27.82
CA VAL A 22 -2.65 2.36 -26.70
C VAL A 22 -2.77 3.45 -25.64
N GLN A 23 -3.98 3.96 -25.45
CA GLN A 23 -4.24 4.90 -24.36
C GLN A 23 -4.01 4.15 -23.06
N ALA A 24 -3.14 4.69 -22.21
CA ALA A 24 -2.97 4.17 -20.87
C ALA A 24 -4.32 4.24 -20.15
N THR A 25 -4.66 3.18 -19.42
CA THR A 25 -5.90 3.13 -18.63
C THR A 25 -5.55 3.10 -17.16
N THR A 26 -6.10 4.03 -16.40
CA THR A 26 -5.93 4.14 -14.95
C THR A 26 -7.13 3.53 -14.24
N THR A 27 -6.87 2.52 -13.44
CA THR A 27 -7.84 1.89 -12.56
C THR A 27 -7.57 2.31 -11.12
N LEU A 28 -8.59 2.84 -10.45
CA LEU A 28 -8.61 3.10 -9.02
C LEU A 28 -9.35 1.95 -8.31
N TYR A 29 -8.70 1.32 -7.36
CA TYR A 29 -9.27 0.29 -6.49
C TYR A 29 -9.63 0.93 -5.15
N LEU A 30 -10.84 0.69 -4.66
CA LEU A 30 -11.36 1.30 -3.43
C LEU A 30 -11.98 0.24 -2.53
N THR A 31 -11.81 0.40 -1.23
CA THR A 31 -12.62 -0.26 -0.19
C THR A 31 -13.44 0.78 0.56
N THR A 32 -14.39 0.32 1.37
CA THR A 32 -15.16 1.19 2.26
C THR A 32 -15.29 0.54 3.62
N ARG A 33 -15.32 1.39 4.66
CA ARG A 33 -15.62 1.00 6.03
C ARG A 33 -17.12 0.91 6.30
N ASP A 34 -17.92 1.48 5.40
CA ASP A 34 -19.33 1.70 5.65
C ASP A 34 -20.09 0.41 5.93
N THR A 35 -20.89 0.45 7.00
CA THR A 35 -21.77 -0.66 7.38
C THR A 35 -22.99 -0.78 6.47
N SER A 36 -23.27 0.26 5.68
CA SER A 36 -24.31 0.27 4.66
C SER A 36 -23.67 0.11 3.28
N PRO A 37 -24.30 -0.58 2.33
CA PRO A 37 -23.75 -0.71 0.98
C PRO A 37 -23.55 0.65 0.30
N VAL A 38 -22.42 0.79 -0.38
CA VAL A 38 -22.03 1.95 -1.20
C VAL A 38 -22.25 1.61 -2.66
N THR A 39 -22.69 2.56 -3.48
CA THR A 39 -22.82 2.36 -4.93
C THR A 39 -21.95 3.34 -5.71
N LEU A 40 -21.14 2.82 -6.64
CA LEU A 40 -20.28 3.58 -7.55
C LEU A 40 -20.54 3.12 -8.99
N ALA A 41 -20.93 4.05 -9.87
CA ALA A 41 -21.22 3.78 -11.28
C ALA A 41 -22.13 2.55 -11.52
N GLY A 42 -23.13 2.36 -10.65
CA GLY A 42 -24.11 1.26 -10.71
C GLY A 42 -23.65 -0.06 -10.08
N VAL A 43 -22.42 -0.13 -9.55
CA VAL A 43 -21.92 -1.28 -8.79
C VAL A 43 -22.09 -1.01 -7.30
N THR A 44 -22.82 -1.88 -6.62
CA THR A 44 -22.94 -1.86 -5.15
C THR A 44 -21.87 -2.76 -4.53
N PHE A 45 -21.21 -2.26 -3.51
CA PHE A 45 -20.19 -2.97 -2.73
C PHE A 45 -20.35 -2.61 -1.25
N GLU A 46 -19.85 -3.45 -0.36
CA GLU A 46 -19.95 -3.25 1.08
C GLU A 46 -18.59 -3.43 1.76
N ARG A 47 -18.56 -3.28 3.08
CA ARG A 47 -17.37 -3.54 3.88
C ARG A 47 -16.72 -4.89 3.56
N GLY A 48 -15.43 -4.84 3.22
CA GLY A 48 -14.62 -6.00 2.88
C GLY A 48 -14.58 -6.32 1.38
N ASP A 49 -15.32 -5.59 0.55
CA ASP A 49 -15.21 -5.66 -0.90
C ASP A 49 -14.15 -4.67 -1.43
N ILE A 50 -13.64 -4.95 -2.63
CA ILE A 50 -12.82 -4.01 -3.40
C ILE A 50 -13.53 -3.76 -4.73
N VAL A 51 -13.80 -2.49 -5.03
CA VAL A 51 -14.32 -2.06 -6.32
C VAL A 51 -13.18 -1.52 -7.20
N ALA A 52 -13.16 -1.90 -8.47
CA ALA A 52 -12.27 -1.32 -9.48
C ALA A 52 -13.05 -0.30 -10.31
N TYR A 53 -12.57 0.95 -10.34
CA TYR A 53 -13.14 2.06 -11.08
C TYR A 53 -12.16 2.52 -12.17
N LYS A 54 -12.59 2.45 -13.43
CA LYS A 54 -11.80 2.92 -14.58
C LYS A 54 -12.03 4.41 -14.78
N MET A 55 -10.99 5.21 -14.57
CA MET A 55 -11.09 6.67 -14.57
C MET A 55 -11.50 7.23 -15.95
N GLU A 56 -11.09 6.60 -17.06
CA GLU A 56 -11.36 7.11 -18.41
C GLU A 56 -12.80 6.83 -18.86
N SER A 57 -13.34 5.65 -18.54
CA SER A 57 -14.68 5.24 -18.96
C SER A 57 -15.75 5.56 -17.91
N GLY A 58 -15.36 5.89 -16.68
CA GLY A 58 -16.27 6.11 -15.56
C GLY A 58 -17.05 4.86 -15.16
N THR A 59 -16.53 3.67 -15.47
CA THR A 59 -17.19 2.38 -15.20
C THR A 59 -16.57 1.70 -13.99
N ALA A 60 -17.42 1.14 -13.13
CA ALA A 60 -17.00 0.31 -12.01
C ALA A 60 -17.24 -1.18 -12.27
N SER A 61 -16.50 -2.03 -11.57
CA SER A 61 -16.73 -3.47 -11.44
C SER A 61 -16.26 -3.98 -10.09
N LEU A 62 -16.93 -4.97 -9.52
CA LEU A 62 -16.45 -5.65 -8.31
C LEU A 62 -15.16 -6.42 -8.66
N PHE A 63 -14.07 -6.12 -7.96
CA PHE A 63 -12.76 -6.75 -8.17
C PHE A 63 -12.54 -7.90 -7.20
N PHE A 64 -12.93 -7.70 -5.94
CA PHE A 64 -12.84 -8.68 -4.87
C PHE A 64 -14.10 -8.59 -4.01
N THR A 65 -14.70 -9.74 -3.70
CA THR A 65 -15.84 -9.82 -2.78
C THR A 65 -15.38 -10.39 -1.45
N GLY A 66 -15.46 -9.61 -0.37
CA GLY A 66 -15.02 -10.07 0.95
C GLY A 66 -15.75 -11.33 1.40
N LYS A 67 -17.05 -11.43 1.09
CA LYS A 67 -17.88 -12.59 1.42
C LYS A 67 -17.40 -13.90 0.77
N ASP A 68 -16.74 -13.83 -0.37
CA ASP A 68 -16.29 -15.01 -1.11
C ASP A 68 -14.93 -15.52 -0.63
N TYR A 69 -14.10 -14.66 -0.03
CA TYR A 69 -12.72 -14.97 0.32
C TYR A 69 -12.43 -14.94 1.83
N PHE A 70 -13.07 -14.05 2.59
CA PHE A 70 -12.96 -14.07 4.04
C PHE A 70 -13.73 -15.23 4.64
N ARG A 71 -13.16 -15.81 5.71
CA ARG A 71 -13.64 -17.02 6.36
C ARG A 71 -14.04 -16.72 7.80
N LYS A 72 -15.12 -17.34 8.26
CA LYS A 72 -15.53 -17.35 9.67
C LYS A 72 -14.59 -18.25 10.47
N SER A 73 -14.77 -18.25 11.79
CA SER A 73 -13.97 -19.10 12.70
C SER A 73 -14.13 -20.60 12.46
N ASP A 74 -15.26 -21.02 11.89
CA ASP A 74 -15.55 -22.40 11.48
C ASP A 74 -15.00 -22.77 10.09
N GLY A 75 -14.34 -21.84 9.40
CA GLY A 75 -13.78 -22.01 8.07
C GLY A 75 -14.76 -21.80 6.91
N THR A 76 -16.05 -21.53 7.18
CA THR A 76 -17.03 -21.20 6.13
C THR A 76 -16.84 -19.76 5.62
N THR A 77 -17.33 -19.46 4.42
CA THR A 77 -17.25 -18.12 3.82
C THR A 77 -18.28 -17.14 4.41
N GLY A 78 -18.22 -15.88 4.01
CA GLY A 78 -19.18 -14.85 4.40
C GLY A 78 -18.84 -14.12 5.71
N ALA A 79 -17.56 -14.07 6.08
CA ALA A 79 -17.10 -13.09 7.06
C ALA A 79 -17.00 -11.72 6.37
N ALA A 80 -17.32 -10.65 7.10
CA ALA A 80 -17.17 -9.27 6.61
C ALA A 80 -16.06 -8.61 7.43
N ALA A 81 -14.81 -8.77 7.00
CA ALA A 81 -13.68 -8.04 7.58
C ALA A 81 -13.61 -6.64 6.93
N ASN A 82 -13.26 -5.62 7.70
CA ASN A 82 -12.94 -4.31 7.14
C ASN A 82 -11.57 -4.38 6.45
N ILE A 83 -11.41 -3.82 5.27
CA ILE A 83 -10.10 -3.71 4.62
C ILE A 83 -9.66 -2.27 4.76
N ASP A 84 -8.77 -2.04 5.73
CA ASP A 84 -8.18 -0.74 6.01
C ASP A 84 -7.09 -0.49 4.95
N GLY A 85 -5.95 -1.18 5.02
CA GLY A 85 -4.89 -1.04 4.03
C GLY A 85 -5.14 -1.84 2.76
N LEU A 86 -4.89 -1.22 1.59
CA LEU A 86 -5.03 -1.87 0.28
C LEU A 86 -3.91 -1.50 -0.70
N TYR A 87 -3.28 -2.51 -1.30
CA TYR A 87 -2.47 -2.35 -2.51
C TYR A 87 -2.76 -3.50 -3.50
N VAL A 88 -2.95 -3.18 -4.78
CA VAL A 88 -3.22 -4.16 -5.83
C VAL A 88 -2.03 -4.23 -6.79
N TYR A 89 -1.48 -5.43 -6.96
CA TYR A 89 -0.42 -5.68 -7.93
C TYR A 89 -0.98 -5.69 -9.36
N ALA A 90 -0.09 -5.45 -10.34
CA ALA A 90 -0.44 -5.57 -11.76
C ALA A 90 -0.95 -6.99 -12.11
N ASP A 91 -0.44 -8.04 -11.48
CA ASP A 91 -0.89 -9.42 -11.72
C ASP A 91 -2.21 -9.78 -11.01
N GLY A 92 -2.83 -8.84 -10.29
CA GLY A 92 -4.09 -9.03 -9.58
C GLY A 92 -3.95 -9.59 -8.17
N ARG A 93 -2.73 -9.85 -7.67
CA ARG A 93 -2.53 -10.12 -6.23
C ARG A 93 -2.82 -8.85 -5.41
N ILE A 94 -3.05 -9.03 -4.12
CA ILE A 94 -3.45 -7.96 -3.20
C ILE A 94 -2.54 -7.99 -1.96
N LEU A 95 -2.03 -6.84 -1.52
CA LEU A 95 -1.65 -6.64 -0.12
C LEU A 95 -2.82 -5.99 0.60
N LEU A 96 -3.18 -6.52 1.77
CA LEU A 96 -4.21 -5.93 2.60
C LEU A 96 -3.90 -6.01 4.09
N SER A 97 -4.51 -5.12 4.86
CA SER A 97 -4.67 -5.20 6.32
C SER A 97 -6.16 -5.06 6.67
N THR A 98 -6.50 -5.31 7.93
CA THR A 98 -7.89 -5.24 8.41
C THR A 98 -7.96 -4.68 9.82
N ASP A 99 -9.04 -3.95 10.16
CA ASP A 99 -9.31 -3.37 11.50
C ASP A 99 -9.34 -4.37 12.68
N GLY A 100 -9.30 -5.68 12.39
CA GLY A 100 -9.45 -6.73 13.37
C GLY A 100 -8.81 -8.06 12.97
N THR A 101 -9.16 -9.11 13.72
CA THR A 101 -8.74 -10.48 13.37
C THR A 101 -9.58 -10.99 12.21
N ALA A 102 -8.92 -11.47 11.16
CA ALA A 102 -9.57 -12.04 10.00
C ALA A 102 -8.96 -13.40 9.60
N ARG A 103 -9.64 -14.07 8.68
CA ARG A 103 -9.17 -15.32 8.06
C ARG A 103 -9.39 -15.24 6.56
N LEU A 104 -8.36 -15.54 5.77
CA LEU A 104 -8.40 -15.38 4.31
C LEU A 104 -7.82 -16.62 3.61
N GLY A 105 -8.40 -16.99 2.47
CA GLY A 105 -7.93 -18.09 1.63
C GLY A 105 -8.68 -19.42 1.80
N ALA A 106 -8.43 -20.36 0.89
CA ALA A 106 -8.99 -21.73 0.92
C ALA A 106 -8.46 -22.54 2.10
N THR A 107 -7.17 -22.40 2.39
CA THR A 107 -6.54 -22.86 3.65
C THR A 107 -6.42 -21.64 4.55
N PRO A 108 -7.40 -21.37 5.43
CA PRO A 108 -7.58 -20.02 5.94
C PRO A 108 -6.41 -19.60 6.83
N LEU A 109 -5.64 -18.62 6.37
CA LEU A 109 -4.63 -17.95 7.19
C LEU A 109 -5.36 -17.07 8.20
N LYS A 110 -5.20 -17.34 9.49
CA LYS A 110 -5.60 -16.39 10.54
C LYS A 110 -4.50 -15.32 10.65
N PHE A 111 -4.91 -14.06 10.63
CA PHE A 111 -4.05 -12.91 10.87
C PHE A 111 -4.77 -11.90 11.77
N GLU A 112 -4.00 -11.00 12.38
CA GLU A 112 -4.47 -10.06 13.39
C GLU A 112 -4.38 -8.63 12.88
N ASN A 113 -4.94 -7.69 13.65
CA ASN A 113 -4.82 -6.29 13.34
C ASN A 113 -3.32 -5.89 13.30
N GLY A 114 -2.97 -5.11 12.27
CA GLY A 114 -1.62 -4.65 11.96
C GLY A 114 -0.83 -5.58 11.04
N ASP A 115 -1.25 -6.83 10.86
CA ASP A 115 -0.63 -7.72 9.89
C ASP A 115 -0.94 -7.24 8.46
N ILE A 116 0.06 -7.30 7.59
CA ILE A 116 -0.09 -7.10 6.15
C ILE A 116 -0.04 -8.47 5.49
N VAL A 117 -1.10 -8.81 4.75
CA VAL A 117 -1.29 -10.11 4.11
C VAL A 117 -1.14 -9.97 2.61
N LEU A 118 -0.30 -10.81 2.01
CA LEU A 118 -0.30 -11.04 0.57
C LEU A 118 -1.34 -12.10 0.24
N PHE A 119 -2.27 -11.76 -0.65
CA PHE A 119 -3.32 -12.65 -1.14
C PHE A 119 -3.23 -12.83 -2.65
N ASP A 120 -3.27 -14.09 -3.08
CA ASP A 120 -3.40 -14.48 -4.48
C ASP A 120 -4.80 -15.03 -4.71
N MET A 121 -5.62 -14.26 -5.43
CA MET A 121 -7.00 -14.61 -5.75
C MET A 121 -7.11 -15.82 -6.69
N ALA A 122 -6.10 -16.06 -7.55
CA ALA A 122 -6.14 -17.12 -8.55
C ALA A 122 -5.94 -18.50 -7.91
N SER A 123 -5.07 -18.58 -6.89
CA SER A 123 -4.83 -19.79 -6.11
C SER A 123 -5.64 -19.87 -4.81
N ASP A 124 -6.35 -18.80 -4.42
CA ASP A 124 -7.03 -18.65 -3.13
C ASP A 124 -6.08 -18.91 -1.93
N THR A 125 -4.85 -18.37 -2.03
CA THR A 125 -3.80 -18.54 -1.00
C THR A 125 -3.40 -17.22 -0.38
N ALA A 126 -3.28 -17.21 0.95
CA ALA A 126 -2.84 -16.06 1.74
C ALA A 126 -1.54 -16.37 2.49
N SER A 127 -0.67 -15.37 2.64
CA SER A 127 0.54 -15.42 3.47
C SER A 127 0.77 -14.10 4.19
N ILE A 128 1.33 -14.13 5.40
CA ILE A 128 1.78 -12.91 6.08
C ILE A 128 2.94 -12.32 5.27
N PHE A 129 2.76 -11.11 4.74
CA PHE A 129 3.80 -10.33 4.08
C PHE A 129 4.67 -9.62 5.14
N LEU A 130 4.03 -8.94 6.08
CA LEU A 130 4.66 -8.37 7.27
C LEU A 130 3.78 -8.61 8.50
N ALA A 131 4.41 -9.10 9.57
CA ALA A 131 3.72 -9.24 10.84
C ALA A 131 3.63 -7.88 11.52
N GLY A 132 2.42 -7.48 11.90
CA GLY A 132 2.14 -6.33 12.76
C GLY A 132 2.01 -6.70 14.22
N SER A 133 1.80 -7.97 14.55
CA SER A 133 1.65 -8.43 15.94
C SER A 133 2.72 -9.47 16.37
N GLY A 134 2.75 -9.75 17.67
CA GLY A 134 3.61 -10.79 18.25
C GLY A 134 5.12 -10.50 18.20
N SER A 135 5.93 -11.57 18.35
CA SER A 135 7.39 -11.46 18.43
C SER A 135 8.06 -11.06 17.12
N SER A 136 7.36 -11.20 15.99
CA SER A 136 7.85 -10.83 14.66
C SER A 136 7.36 -9.46 14.20
N SER A 137 6.52 -8.78 15.00
CA SER A 137 5.96 -7.47 14.68
C SER A 137 7.03 -6.47 14.21
N ILE A 138 6.72 -5.69 13.17
CA ILE A 138 7.50 -4.52 12.75
C ILE A 138 7.32 -3.33 13.71
N PHE A 139 6.23 -3.31 14.48
CA PHE A 139 5.92 -2.28 15.46
C PHE A 139 6.56 -2.57 16.82
N ARG A 140 6.80 -1.50 17.58
CA ARG A 140 7.54 -1.53 18.85
C ARG A 140 6.73 -0.86 19.95
N ALA A 141 6.69 -1.50 21.12
CA ALA A 141 6.16 -0.88 22.32
C ALA A 141 7.01 0.32 22.78
N SER A 142 6.52 1.09 23.74
CA SER A 142 7.25 2.27 24.28
C SER A 142 8.68 1.97 24.73
N GLY A 143 8.95 0.75 25.22
CA GLY A 143 10.30 0.29 25.61
C GLY A 143 11.16 -0.29 24.47
N GLY A 144 10.72 -0.23 23.21
CA GLY A 144 11.43 -0.75 22.05
C GLY A 144 11.27 -2.27 21.81
N ALA A 145 10.56 -2.99 22.67
CA ALA A 145 10.24 -4.39 22.46
C ALA A 145 9.25 -4.58 21.29
N ARG A 146 9.40 -5.65 20.52
CA ARG A 146 8.46 -6.01 19.45
C ARG A 146 7.08 -6.41 20.02
N GLY A 147 6.05 -6.27 19.20
CA GLY A 147 4.71 -6.79 19.50
C GLY A 147 3.72 -5.74 19.98
N ALA A 148 3.94 -4.46 19.66
CA ALA A 148 2.86 -3.49 19.74
C ALA A 148 1.80 -3.84 18.69
N ALA A 149 0.53 -3.77 19.07
CA ALA A 149 -0.58 -3.90 18.14
C ALA A 149 -0.82 -2.52 17.52
N ALA A 150 -0.44 -2.35 16.26
CA ALA A 150 -0.81 -1.19 15.46
C ALA A 150 -2.02 -1.54 14.59
N ASN A 151 -2.86 -0.56 14.28
CA ASN A 151 -3.72 -0.66 13.10
C ASN A 151 -2.98 -0.08 11.91
N VAL A 152 -2.88 -0.85 10.83
CA VAL A 152 -2.28 -0.38 9.58
C VAL A 152 -3.43 0.03 8.67
N ASP A 153 -3.52 1.32 8.42
CA ASP A 153 -4.69 1.90 7.75
C ASP A 153 -4.43 2.05 6.27
N ALA A 154 -3.22 2.44 5.87
CA ALA A 154 -2.87 2.64 4.47
C ALA A 154 -1.63 1.83 4.10
N ILE A 155 -1.60 1.26 2.88
CA ILE A 155 -0.48 0.49 2.36
C ILE A 155 -0.23 0.85 0.89
N HIS A 156 1.03 1.09 0.52
CA HIS A 156 1.45 1.08 -0.89
C HIS A 156 2.84 0.46 -1.01
N LEU A 157 3.04 -0.46 -1.95
CA LEU A 157 4.36 -1.03 -2.26
C LEU A 157 5.02 -0.21 -3.36
N MET A 158 6.21 0.32 -3.06
CA MET A 158 7.01 1.08 -4.02
C MET A 158 7.87 0.15 -4.89
N ASP A 159 8.30 0.64 -6.06
CA ASP A 159 9.11 -0.12 -7.02
C ASP A 159 10.46 -0.62 -6.45
N ASN A 160 10.98 0.02 -5.40
CA ASN A 160 12.19 -0.39 -4.69
C ASN A 160 11.94 -1.46 -3.60
N GLY A 161 10.70 -1.94 -3.46
CA GLY A 161 10.31 -2.93 -2.45
C GLY A 161 10.04 -2.36 -1.05
N HIS A 162 10.16 -1.04 -0.86
CA HIS A 162 9.74 -0.38 0.38
C HIS A 162 8.22 -0.22 0.42
N LEU A 163 7.67 -0.03 1.62
CA LEU A 163 6.25 0.24 1.82
C LEU A 163 6.03 1.68 2.25
N LEU A 164 4.98 2.30 1.74
CA LEU A 164 4.34 3.45 2.39
C LEU A 164 3.24 2.94 3.30
N LEU A 165 3.26 3.34 4.57
CA LEU A 165 2.31 2.90 5.60
C LEU A 165 1.71 4.09 6.35
N SER A 166 0.45 3.96 6.77
CA SER A 166 -0.22 4.82 7.76
C SER A 166 -0.77 3.96 8.90
N THR A 167 -1.01 4.58 10.06
CA THR A 167 -1.61 3.92 11.23
C THR A 167 -2.63 4.83 11.92
N THR A 168 -3.74 4.28 12.44
CA THR A 168 -4.74 5.04 13.25
C THR A 168 -4.16 5.79 14.45
N SER A 169 -3.01 5.36 14.96
CA SER A 169 -2.51 5.78 16.27
C SER A 169 -0.99 6.03 16.26
N GLN A 170 -0.47 6.55 17.37
CA GLN A 170 0.96 6.78 17.52
C GLN A 170 1.70 5.46 17.76
N GLU A 171 2.52 5.05 16.81
CA GLU A 171 3.30 3.81 16.90
C GLU A 171 4.81 4.08 16.84
N LYS A 172 5.60 3.04 17.14
CA LYS A 172 7.04 3.04 16.86
C LYS A 172 7.35 1.98 15.81
N LEU A 173 8.04 2.36 14.75
CA LEU A 173 8.34 1.49 13.62
C LEU A 173 9.85 1.32 13.42
N GLY A 174 10.25 0.11 13.05
CA GLY A 174 11.63 -0.21 12.67
C GLY A 174 12.60 -0.35 13.85
N THR A 175 13.86 -0.62 13.52
CA THR A 175 15.00 -0.67 14.45
C THR A 175 15.44 0.71 14.93
N ASN A 176 15.16 1.76 14.14
CA ASN A 176 15.42 3.14 14.49
C ASN A 176 14.35 3.75 15.42
N LEU A 177 13.32 2.97 15.78
CA LEU A 177 12.25 3.37 16.71
C LEU A 177 11.58 4.69 16.30
N LEU A 178 11.37 4.89 15.00
CA LEU A 178 10.71 6.08 14.48
C LEU A 178 9.31 6.16 15.08
N VAL A 179 9.01 7.27 15.77
CA VAL A 179 7.66 7.55 16.25
C VAL A 179 6.83 8.06 15.08
N ILE A 180 5.80 7.31 14.73
CA ILE A 180 4.82 7.65 13.72
C ILE A 180 3.52 8.05 14.43
N ARG A 181 2.69 8.83 13.75
CA ARG A 181 1.50 9.47 14.31
C ARG A 181 0.34 9.29 13.36
N ALA A 182 -0.88 9.41 13.86
CA ALA A 182 -2.04 9.39 12.98
C ALA A 182 -1.90 10.51 11.92
N GLY A 183 -2.20 10.14 10.66
CA GLY A 183 -2.11 11.00 9.49
C GLY A 183 -0.71 11.18 8.91
N SER A 184 0.31 10.54 9.48
CA SER A 184 1.64 10.49 8.86
C SER A 184 1.71 9.27 7.94
N ILE A 185 2.39 9.42 6.81
CA ILE A 185 2.76 8.30 5.96
C ILE A 185 4.26 8.08 6.12
N VAL A 186 4.63 6.84 6.37
CA VAL A 186 6.03 6.44 6.56
C VAL A 186 6.49 5.52 5.46
N GLU A 187 7.71 5.74 5.02
CA GLU A 187 8.43 4.81 4.17
C GLU A 187 9.15 3.80 5.07
N TYR A 188 8.85 2.52 4.88
CA TYR A 188 9.45 1.40 5.59
C TYR A 188 10.24 0.51 4.65
N ASP A 189 11.51 0.30 4.97
CA ASP A 189 12.39 -0.65 4.32
C ASP A 189 12.33 -1.99 5.08
N PRO A 190 11.66 -3.02 4.54
CA PRO A 190 11.51 -4.30 5.21
C PRO A 190 12.81 -5.12 5.25
N VAL A 191 13.80 -4.81 4.40
CA VAL A 191 15.09 -5.51 4.36
C VAL A 191 15.99 -5.03 5.49
N ASN A 192 16.07 -3.71 5.69
CA ASN A 192 16.90 -3.11 6.73
C ASN A 192 16.15 -2.85 8.05
N ASP A 193 14.84 -3.13 8.09
CA ASP A 193 13.96 -2.85 9.23
C ASP A 193 14.11 -1.39 9.69
N HIS A 194 14.02 -0.45 8.74
CA HIS A 194 14.25 0.97 8.96
C HIS A 194 13.08 1.80 8.42
N ALA A 195 12.67 2.83 9.16
CA ALA A 195 11.56 3.70 8.78
C ALA A 195 11.98 5.17 8.64
N SER A 196 11.33 5.92 7.74
CA SER A 196 11.44 7.38 7.63
C SER A 196 10.07 8.02 7.38
N ILE A 197 9.86 9.26 7.82
CA ILE A 197 8.65 10.00 7.49
C ILE A 197 8.68 10.36 6.00
N TYR A 198 7.68 9.88 5.26
CA TYR A 198 7.49 10.23 3.85
C TYR A 198 6.56 11.45 3.72
N PHE A 199 5.48 11.47 4.49
CA PHE A 199 4.55 12.60 4.62
C PHE A 199 4.21 12.80 6.09
N ALA A 200 4.35 14.03 6.58
CA ALA A 200 4.08 14.34 7.98
C ALA A 200 2.64 14.83 8.17
N SER A 201 1.94 14.34 9.19
CA SER A 201 0.57 14.81 9.52
C SER A 201 0.51 16.31 9.80
N THR A 202 1.62 16.92 10.18
CA THR A 202 1.73 18.38 10.34
C THR A 202 1.59 19.16 9.04
N LEU A 203 1.51 18.52 7.87
CA LEU A 203 1.22 19.19 6.60
C LEU A 203 -0.27 19.50 6.43
N PHE A 204 -1.16 18.84 7.17
CA PHE A 204 -2.58 19.17 7.18
C PHE A 204 -2.84 20.51 7.87
N ARG A 205 -3.91 21.20 7.47
CA ARG A 205 -4.20 22.58 7.90
C ARG A 205 -5.61 22.76 8.45
N THR A 206 -5.73 23.68 9.40
CA THR A 206 -6.99 24.22 9.90
C THR A 206 -7.65 25.15 8.89
N SER A 207 -8.88 25.58 9.16
CA SER A 207 -9.59 26.53 8.30
C SER A 207 -8.93 27.91 8.18
N ALA A 208 -8.13 28.30 9.17
CA ALA A 208 -7.33 29.52 9.15
C ALA A 208 -5.96 29.33 8.45
N GLY A 209 -5.67 28.14 7.92
CA GLY A 209 -4.39 27.81 7.25
C GLY A 209 -3.23 27.47 8.18
N ALA A 210 -3.43 27.54 9.50
CA ALA A 210 -2.46 27.04 10.48
C ALA A 210 -2.38 25.51 10.41
N PHE A 211 -1.22 24.92 10.66
CA PHE A 211 -1.08 23.46 10.72
C PHE A 211 -1.96 22.87 11.84
N VAL A 212 -2.57 21.72 11.56
CA VAL A 212 -3.28 20.96 12.60
C VAL A 212 -2.28 20.35 13.58
N GLY A 213 -2.75 20.03 14.78
CA GLY A 213 -1.95 19.32 15.76
C GLY A 213 -1.57 17.92 15.26
N PRO A 214 -0.52 17.31 15.85
CA PRO A 214 -0.27 15.89 15.64
C PRO A 214 -1.53 15.08 15.96
N ASP A 215 -1.75 13.99 15.21
CA ASP A 215 -2.82 13.03 15.43
C ASP A 215 -4.25 13.55 15.15
N ALA A 216 -4.38 14.72 14.50
CA ALA A 216 -5.67 15.33 14.20
C ALA A 216 -6.33 14.83 12.91
N ILE A 217 -5.57 14.14 12.06
CA ILE A 217 -6.06 13.58 10.80
C ILE A 217 -5.63 12.11 10.74
N ASN A 218 -6.49 11.20 10.31
CA ASN A 218 -6.10 9.84 9.92
C ASN A 218 -6.00 9.74 8.39
N VAL A 219 -5.01 8.99 7.91
CA VAL A 219 -4.91 8.65 6.48
C VAL A 219 -5.28 7.20 6.32
N ASP A 220 -6.37 6.94 5.61
CA ASP A 220 -6.90 5.58 5.41
C ASP A 220 -6.39 5.01 4.07
N GLY A 221 -6.43 5.77 2.98
CA GLY A 221 -5.88 5.34 1.69
C GLY A 221 -4.53 5.97 1.37
N VAL A 222 -3.61 5.22 0.74
CA VAL A 222 -2.38 5.76 0.16
C VAL A 222 -1.99 5.08 -1.15
N SER A 223 -1.57 5.85 -2.13
CA SER A 223 -0.90 5.33 -3.34
C SER A 223 0.05 6.35 -3.96
N MET A 224 0.88 5.89 -4.89
CA MET A 224 1.68 6.75 -5.75
C MET A 224 1.08 6.79 -7.17
N PHE A 225 0.98 7.99 -7.74
CA PHE A 225 0.55 8.20 -9.12
C PHE A 225 1.40 9.27 -9.78
N GLY A 226 2.19 8.89 -10.78
CA GLY A 226 3.03 9.85 -11.52
C GLY A 226 4.03 10.62 -10.64
N GLY A 227 4.47 10.03 -9.52
CA GLY A 227 5.34 10.68 -8.53
C GLY A 227 4.61 11.52 -7.47
N SER A 228 3.31 11.78 -7.66
CA SER A 228 2.46 12.39 -6.65
C SER A 228 1.89 11.35 -5.69
N LEU A 229 1.55 11.79 -4.49
CA LEU A 229 0.88 10.99 -3.48
C LEU A 229 -0.63 11.06 -3.70
N LEU A 230 -1.32 9.93 -3.78
CA LEU A 230 -2.76 9.84 -3.61
C LEU A 230 -3.06 9.48 -2.16
N LEU A 231 -4.02 10.16 -1.53
CA LEU A 231 -4.46 9.87 -0.18
C LEU A 231 -5.97 10.08 0.01
N SER A 232 -6.57 9.32 0.93
CA SER A 232 -7.88 9.59 1.55
C SER A 232 -7.70 9.70 3.06
N THR A 233 -8.70 10.24 3.75
CA THR A 233 -8.68 10.46 5.21
C THR A 233 -10.05 10.16 5.80
N ASN A 234 -10.18 9.86 7.09
CA ASN A 234 -11.52 9.70 7.71
C ASN A 234 -12.02 10.98 8.38
N ASP A 235 -11.27 12.07 8.27
CA ASP A 235 -11.63 13.36 8.86
C ASP A 235 -12.39 14.23 7.86
N ASP A 236 -13.52 14.79 8.34
CA ASP A 236 -14.36 15.70 7.58
C ASP A 236 -14.49 17.07 8.27
N PRO A 237 -14.02 18.18 7.65
CA PRO A 237 -13.19 18.26 6.44
C PRO A 237 -11.69 18.26 6.75
N ALA A 238 -10.88 17.68 5.87
CA ALA A 238 -9.43 17.80 5.86
C ALA A 238 -8.96 18.92 4.89
N ARG A 239 -7.73 19.43 5.10
CA ARG A 239 -7.15 20.47 4.23
C ARG A 239 -5.67 20.26 3.97
N LEU A 240 -5.26 20.44 2.71
CA LEU A 240 -3.89 20.22 2.26
C LEU A 240 -3.45 21.26 1.21
N GLY A 241 -2.14 21.46 1.09
CA GLY A 241 -1.50 22.38 0.16
C GLY A 241 -1.18 23.76 0.76
N ALA A 242 -0.56 24.64 -0.03
CA ALA A 242 -0.13 25.96 0.42
C ALA A 242 -1.25 27.03 0.31
N PRO A 243 -1.36 27.97 1.29
CA PRO A 243 -2.18 29.17 1.12
C PRO A 243 -1.72 30.02 -0.08
N PRO A 244 -2.63 30.70 -0.81
CA PRO A 244 -4.08 30.79 -0.55
C PRO A 244 -4.89 29.61 -1.11
N ASP A 245 -4.29 28.74 -1.92
CA ASP A 245 -4.97 27.74 -2.74
C ASP A 245 -5.09 26.36 -2.05
N MET A 246 -5.31 26.35 -0.73
CA MET A 246 -5.47 25.11 0.03
C MET A 246 -6.72 24.36 -0.44
N LEU A 247 -6.56 23.08 -0.73
CA LEU A 247 -7.69 22.20 -0.98
C LEU A 247 -8.39 21.87 0.34
N THR A 248 -9.72 21.98 0.36
CA THR A 248 -10.58 21.38 1.40
C THR A 248 -11.27 20.17 0.77
N PHE A 249 -11.26 19.03 1.46
CA PHE A 249 -11.81 17.78 0.96
C PHE A 249 -12.44 16.99 2.11
N HIS A 250 -13.28 16.01 1.75
CA HIS A 250 -14.04 15.18 2.66
C HIS A 250 -13.46 13.76 2.73
N ASP A 251 -13.98 12.96 3.65
CA ASP A 251 -13.48 11.62 3.94
C ASP A 251 -13.56 10.64 2.75
N GLY A 252 -14.56 10.80 1.88
CA GLY A 252 -14.71 10.01 0.66
C GLY A 252 -13.93 10.52 -0.55
N ASP A 253 -13.17 11.60 -0.42
CA ASP A 253 -12.39 12.13 -1.54
C ASP A 253 -11.00 11.45 -1.58
N VAL A 254 -10.50 11.22 -2.80
CA VAL A 254 -9.09 10.91 -3.03
C VAL A 254 -8.40 12.17 -3.52
N VAL A 255 -7.39 12.61 -2.78
CA VAL A 255 -6.59 13.79 -3.10
C VAL A 255 -5.28 13.38 -3.73
N MET A 256 -4.92 14.02 -4.84
CA MET A 256 -3.56 13.97 -5.36
C MET A 256 -2.76 15.16 -4.83
N TYR A 257 -1.65 14.86 -4.16
CA TYR A 257 -0.73 15.81 -3.55
C TYR A 257 0.66 15.72 -4.17
N ASP A 258 1.14 16.84 -4.69
CA ASP A 258 2.51 16.99 -5.14
C ASP A 258 3.36 17.59 -4.02
N ARG A 259 4.26 16.76 -3.48
CA ARG A 259 5.16 17.13 -2.38
C ARG A 259 6.20 18.17 -2.79
N ALA A 260 6.54 18.28 -4.07
CA ALA A 260 7.55 19.21 -4.56
C ALA A 260 6.98 20.63 -4.67
N THR A 261 5.69 20.76 -4.99
CA THR A 261 5.02 22.06 -5.18
C THR A 261 4.11 22.44 -4.01
N ASP A 262 3.82 21.53 -3.08
CA ASP A 262 2.80 21.70 -2.02
C ASP A 262 1.41 22.00 -2.62
N GLU A 263 1.10 21.40 -3.77
CA GLU A 263 -0.19 21.52 -4.45
C GLU A 263 -1.04 20.27 -4.23
N ALA A 264 -2.32 20.49 -3.93
CA ALA A 264 -3.31 19.42 -3.75
C ALA A 264 -4.50 19.63 -4.70
N LYS A 265 -5.03 18.55 -5.28
CA LYS A 265 -6.28 18.57 -6.06
C LYS A 265 -7.08 17.29 -5.88
N ILE A 266 -8.39 17.36 -6.06
CA ILE A 266 -9.25 16.18 -6.07
C ILE A 266 -8.88 15.32 -7.28
N PHE A 267 -8.53 14.06 -7.01
CA PHE A 267 -8.28 13.02 -8.01
C PHE A 267 -9.55 12.21 -8.28
N PHE A 268 -10.26 11.84 -7.22
CA PHE A 268 -11.57 11.18 -7.25
C PHE A 268 -12.45 11.82 -6.19
N SER A 269 -13.70 12.15 -6.53
CA SER A 269 -14.62 12.80 -5.60
C SER A 269 -15.63 11.82 -5.03
N GLN A 270 -15.91 11.96 -3.74
CA GLN A 270 -16.97 11.23 -3.05
C GLN A 270 -18.35 11.47 -3.65
N ASP A 271 -18.55 12.53 -4.43
CA ASP A 271 -19.82 12.81 -5.12
C ASP A 271 -20.19 11.73 -6.14
N LEU A 272 -19.23 10.92 -6.56
CA LEU A 272 -19.46 9.73 -7.39
C LEU A 272 -20.05 8.55 -6.60
N LEU A 273 -19.95 8.58 -5.26
CA LEU A 273 -20.50 7.57 -4.36
C LEU A 273 -21.96 7.90 -4.02
N GLN A 274 -22.83 6.89 -4.12
CA GLN A 274 -24.27 6.98 -3.83
C GLN A 274 -24.58 6.28 -2.51
N CYS A 275 -24.42 7.00 -1.40
CA CYS A 275 -24.64 6.53 -0.04
C CYS A 275 -24.72 7.72 0.93
N ASN A 276 -25.13 7.46 2.18
CA ASN A 276 -25.26 8.48 3.23
C ASN A 276 -23.96 8.74 3.99
N ALA A 277 -23.09 7.73 4.09
CA ALA A 277 -21.72 7.84 4.57
C ALA A 277 -20.85 7.44 3.37
N LYS A 278 -19.83 8.23 3.09
CA LYS A 278 -19.02 8.12 1.88
C LYS A 278 -17.58 7.97 2.33
N ASP A 279 -17.23 6.83 2.90
CA ASP A 279 -15.87 6.62 3.43
C ASP A 279 -15.03 5.76 2.47
N ILE A 280 -13.82 6.23 2.16
CA ILE A 280 -12.81 5.45 1.43
C ILE A 280 -11.72 5.03 2.42
N ASP A 281 -11.83 3.77 2.85
CA ASP A 281 -11.00 3.19 3.91
C ASP A 281 -9.64 2.71 3.38
N GLY A 282 -9.57 2.36 2.09
CA GLY A 282 -8.36 1.89 1.44
C GLY A 282 -8.39 2.17 -0.05
N LEU A 283 -7.24 2.49 -0.64
CA LEU A 283 -7.14 2.76 -2.07
C LEU A 283 -5.84 2.25 -2.69
N SER A 284 -5.93 1.84 -3.95
CA SER A 284 -4.78 1.53 -4.79
C SER A 284 -4.99 2.05 -6.21
N VAL A 285 -3.95 2.51 -6.88
CA VAL A 285 -4.03 2.97 -8.28
C VAL A 285 -3.09 2.17 -9.16
N LEU A 286 -3.57 1.75 -10.33
CA LEU A 286 -2.78 1.03 -11.33
C LEU A 286 -2.97 1.67 -12.70
N THR A 287 -1.88 1.93 -13.41
CA THR A 287 -1.91 2.47 -14.77
C THR A 287 -1.35 1.44 -15.75
N TRP A 288 -2.23 0.89 -16.58
CA TRP A 288 -1.87 -0.06 -17.62
C TRP A 288 -1.37 0.67 -18.87
N GLY A 289 -0.36 0.11 -19.53
CA GLY A 289 0.25 0.69 -20.75
C GLY A 289 1.55 1.45 -20.52
N GLN A 290 1.95 1.63 -19.26
CA GLN A 290 3.34 1.88 -18.87
C GLN A 290 3.96 0.51 -18.57
N SER A 291 5.09 0.16 -19.19
CA SER A 291 5.80 -1.08 -18.89
C SER A 291 6.40 -0.98 -17.47
N GLN A 292 5.66 -1.43 -16.46
CA GLN A 292 6.24 -1.71 -15.15
C GLN A 292 6.77 -3.15 -15.15
N GLU A 293 8.08 -3.31 -15.34
CA GLU A 293 8.75 -4.51 -14.83
C GLU A 293 8.86 -4.37 -13.31
N ALA A 294 7.81 -4.74 -12.59
CA ALA A 294 7.89 -4.81 -11.13
C ALA A 294 8.83 -5.95 -10.74
N VAL A 295 10.00 -5.63 -10.18
CA VAL A 295 10.83 -6.60 -9.49
C VAL A 295 10.12 -6.90 -8.18
N ILE A 296 9.32 -7.97 -8.14
CA ILE A 296 8.73 -8.44 -6.89
C ILE A 296 9.90 -8.94 -6.03
N PRO A 297 10.24 -8.29 -4.90
CA PRO A 297 11.24 -8.84 -4.01
C PRO A 297 10.71 -10.20 -3.51
N GLU A 298 11.51 -11.25 -3.69
CA GLU A 298 11.23 -12.56 -3.09
C GLU A 298 10.98 -12.35 -1.59
N PRO A 299 9.97 -13.02 -0.99
CA PRO A 299 9.67 -12.89 0.42
C PRO A 299 10.95 -13.15 1.22
N VAL A 300 11.28 -12.22 2.13
CA VAL A 300 12.51 -12.29 2.93
C VAL A 300 12.40 -13.53 3.81
N THR A 301 12.98 -14.64 3.37
CA THR A 301 13.08 -15.82 4.21
C THR A 301 13.93 -15.44 5.41
N PRO A 302 13.44 -15.57 6.65
CA PRO A 302 14.25 -15.27 7.82
C PRO A 302 15.53 -16.10 7.73
N VAL A 303 16.67 -15.42 7.64
CA VAL A 303 17.99 -16.07 7.63
C VAL A 303 18.10 -16.81 8.94
N THR A 304 17.76 -18.10 8.90
CA THR A 304 17.87 -18.95 10.06
C THR A 304 19.35 -19.20 10.20
N ALA A 305 20.00 -18.48 11.11
CA ALA A 305 21.38 -18.72 11.50
C ALA A 305 21.47 -20.09 12.22
N CYS A 306 21.31 -21.16 11.46
CA CYS A 306 21.40 -22.53 11.95
C CYS A 306 22.71 -23.14 11.45
N GLY A 307 23.72 -23.12 12.33
CA GLY A 307 24.71 -24.18 12.46
C GLY A 307 25.79 -24.30 11.39
N LEU A 308 26.96 -23.71 11.67
CA LEU A 308 28.23 -24.34 11.30
C LEU A 308 29.24 -24.22 12.45
N VAL A 309 29.01 -24.96 13.54
CA VAL A 309 30.08 -25.27 14.50
C VAL A 309 30.81 -26.50 13.94
N LEU A 310 31.84 -26.26 13.13
CA LEU A 310 32.77 -27.30 12.71
C LEU A 310 33.59 -27.75 13.93
N GLY A 311 33.44 -29.02 14.29
CA GLY A 311 34.24 -29.65 15.34
C GLY A 311 35.72 -29.74 14.95
N ALA A 312 36.58 -29.21 15.81
CA ALA A 312 38.01 -29.53 15.82
C ALA A 312 38.30 -30.48 16.99
N LEU A 313 38.05 -31.78 16.77
CA LEU A 313 38.66 -32.85 17.55
C LEU A 313 39.93 -33.30 16.83
N GLY A 314 41.08 -32.87 17.37
CA GLY A 314 42.40 -33.32 16.95
C GLY A 314 43.29 -33.55 18.16
N LEU A 315 43.31 -34.79 18.64
CA LEU A 315 44.34 -35.32 19.55
C LEU A 315 45.73 -35.19 18.89
N ALA A 316 46.73 -34.67 19.62
CA ALA A 316 48.01 -35.33 19.87
C ALA A 316 49.04 -34.39 20.52
N GLY A 317 49.61 -34.83 21.65
CA GLY A 317 51.06 -34.74 21.83
C GLY A 317 51.64 -33.70 22.80
N TYR A 318 52.08 -34.21 23.95
CA TYR A 318 53.47 -34.06 24.42
C TYR A 318 53.90 -32.72 25.06
N LEU A 319 53.98 -32.65 26.40
CA LEU A 319 55.26 -32.58 27.14
C LEU A 319 55.10 -32.50 28.67
N ARG A 320 55.85 -33.39 29.33
CA ARG A 320 56.20 -33.41 30.76
C ARG A 320 56.99 -32.16 31.18
N ARG A 321 56.84 -31.71 32.44
CA ARG A 321 57.86 -31.93 33.50
C ARG A 321 57.42 -31.48 34.91
N ARG A 322 57.95 -32.25 35.86
CA ARG A 322 57.86 -32.21 37.34
C ARG A 322 58.48 -30.96 37.96
N THR A 323 58.05 -30.62 39.18
CA THR A 323 58.80 -30.66 40.48
C THR A 323 57.82 -30.31 41.61
N ALA A 324 57.47 -31.22 42.54
CA ALA A 324 58.18 -31.63 43.76
C ALA A 324 58.01 -30.67 44.96
N ARG A 325 57.17 -31.13 45.92
CA ARG A 325 57.22 -31.06 47.40
C ARG A 325 57.80 -29.82 48.11
N ALA A 326 57.04 -29.31 49.08
CA ALA A 326 57.14 -29.71 50.49
C ALA A 326 55.74 -29.68 51.12
#